data_AF-A0A848QNP8-F1
#
_entry.id   AF-A0A848QNP8-F1
#
_cell.length_a   1.000
_cell.length_b   1.000
_cell.length_c   1.000
_cell.angle_alpha   90.00
_cell.angle_beta   90.00
_cell.angle_gamma   90.00
#
_symmetry.space_group_name_H-M   'P 1'
#
loop_
_entity.id
_entity.type
_entity.pdbx_description
1 polymer ?
#
loop_
_entity_poly.entity_id
_entity_poly.type
_entity_poly.pdbx_seq_one_letter_code
_entity_poly.pdbx_strand_id
1 'polypeptide(L)'
;MALGTIGPGGILIAIIALLVWIIILVWLSERVLRFVGMRTGWRPLDPRSLVVTVLLLVGAIHCGNYLLDLLERAMRGADYAVQLGFPSAFLIGSVAIGSGIAAVRWHRKQSPPK
;
A
#
# COMPACT_ATOMS: atom_id res chain seq x y z
N MET A 1 -11.25 6.33 22.20
CA MET A 1 -12.25 5.26 21.97
C MET A 1 -13.47 5.90 21.31
N ALA A 2 -13.60 5.78 19.98
CA ALA A 2 -14.71 6.35 19.19
C ALA A 2 -15.40 5.26 18.35
N LEU A 3 -15.51 4.04 18.89
CA LEU A 3 -16.19 2.92 18.25
C LEU A 3 -17.71 2.90 18.55
N GLY A 4 -18.20 3.79 19.43
CA GLY A 4 -19.56 3.75 19.96
C GLY A 4 -20.66 4.36 19.06
N THR A 5 -20.32 5.03 17.95
CA THR A 5 -21.29 5.79 17.14
C THR A 5 -21.26 5.48 15.64
N ILE A 6 -20.57 4.41 15.23
CA ILE A 6 -20.63 3.97 13.82
C ILE A 6 -21.88 3.10 13.67
N GLY A 7 -22.97 3.70 13.17
CA GLY A 7 -24.17 2.95 12.82
C GLY A 7 -23.89 1.84 11.79
N PRO A 8 -24.78 0.85 11.62
CA PRO A 8 -24.57 -0.31 10.75
C PRO A 8 -24.11 0.06 9.33
N GLY A 9 -24.64 1.16 8.78
CA GLY A 9 -24.23 1.69 7.48
C GLY A 9 -22.78 2.17 7.43
N GLY A 10 -22.28 2.79 8.50
CA GLY A 10 -20.87 3.22 8.57
C GLY A 10 -19.91 2.04 8.64
N ILE A 11 -20.30 0.96 9.34
CA ILE A 11 -19.50 -0.28 9.38
C ILE A 11 -19.43 -0.91 7.99
N LEU A 12 -20.55 -0.96 7.26
CA LEU A 12 -20.58 -1.50 5.91
C LEU A 12 -19.67 -0.72 4.96
N ILE A 13 -19.71 0.62 5.01
CA ILE A 13 -18.83 1.47 4.21
C ILE A 13 -17.36 1.23 4.57
N ALA A 14 -17.03 1.15 5.86
CA ALA A 14 -15.66 0.88 6.31
C ALA A 14 -15.13 -0.46 5.80
N ILE A 15 -15.97 -1.52 5.82
CA ILE A 15 -15.61 -2.84 5.28
C ILE A 15 -15.38 -2.76 3.77
N ILE A 16 -16.27 -2.11 3.03
CA ILE A 16 -16.13 -1.97 1.56
C ILE A 16 -14.85 -1.19 1.24
N ALA A 17 -14.61 -0.07 1.93
CA ALA A 17 -13.40 0.72 1.75
C ALA A 17 -12.13 -0.10 2.05
N LEU A 18 -12.16 -0.93 3.10
CA LEU A 18 -11.06 -1.83 3.44
C LEU A 18 -10.83 -2.89 2.35
N LEU A 19 -11.89 -3.48 1.79
CA LEU A 19 -11.78 -4.45 0.70
C LEU A 19 -11.16 -3.80 -0.54
N VAL A 20 -11.65 -2.62 -0.92
CA VAL A 20 -11.10 -1.84 -2.05
C VAL A 20 -9.62 -1.52 -1.80
N TRP A 21 -9.26 -1.09 -0.60
CA TRP A 21 -7.89 -0.81 -0.21
C TRP A 21 -6.98 -2.04 -0.38
N ILE A 22 -7.40 -3.22 0.09
CA ILE A 22 -6.64 -4.46 -0.05
C ILE A 22 -6.45 -4.82 -1.53
N ILE A 23 -7.50 -4.72 -2.34
CA ILE A 23 -7.42 -5.03 -3.78
C ILE A 23 -6.41 -4.10 -4.47
N ILE A 24 -6.47 -2.80 -4.18
CA ILE A 24 -5.54 -1.81 -4.73
C ILE A 24 -4.11 -2.11 -4.30
N LEU A 25 -3.87 -2.41 -3.02
CA LEU A 25 -2.54 -2.75 -2.51
C LEU A 25 -1.95 -3.99 -3.18
N VAL A 26 -2.72 -5.05 -3.33
CA VAL A 26 -2.25 -6.28 -3.99
C VAL A 26 -1.96 -6.00 -5.47
N TRP A 27 -2.80 -5.23 -6.15
CA TRP A 27 -2.61 -4.85 -7.55
C TRP A 27 -1.34 -4.00 -7.74
N LEU A 28 -1.15 -2.97 -6.91
CA LEU A 28 0.06 -2.14 -6.91
C LEU A 28 1.30 -2.96 -6.57
N SER A 29 1.21 -3.82 -5.56
CA SER A 29 2.30 -4.70 -5.16
C SER A 29 2.71 -5.63 -6.30
N GLU A 30 1.77 -6.24 -7.02
CA GLU A 30 2.09 -7.09 -8.17
C GLU A 30 2.80 -6.29 -9.29
N ARG A 31 2.40 -5.04 -9.54
CA ARG A 31 3.06 -4.16 -10.51
C ARG A 31 4.48 -3.79 -10.10
N VAL A 32 4.69 -3.37 -8.85
CA VAL A 32 6.01 -2.97 -8.35
C VAL A 32 6.93 -4.19 -8.29
N LEU A 33 6.46 -5.33 -7.79
CA LEU A 33 7.24 -6.56 -7.69
C LEU A 33 7.68 -7.05 -9.09
N ARG A 34 6.79 -6.98 -10.09
CA ARG A 34 7.15 -7.28 -11.49
C ARG A 34 8.18 -6.29 -12.02
N PHE A 35 8.01 -5.00 -11.76
CA PHE A 35 8.97 -3.98 -12.18
C PHE A 35 10.36 -4.24 -11.58
N VAL A 36 10.42 -4.51 -10.27
CA VAL A 36 11.67 -4.85 -9.56
C VAL A 36 12.28 -6.11 -10.17
N GLY A 37 11.51 -7.18 -10.34
CA GLY A 37 12.05 -8.43 -10.89
C GLY A 37 12.50 -8.32 -12.35
N MET A 38 11.82 -7.52 -13.19
CA MET A 38 12.29 -7.23 -14.55
C MET A 38 13.61 -6.46 -14.57
N ARG A 39 13.83 -5.57 -13.60
CA ARG A 39 15.04 -4.74 -13.51
C ARG A 39 16.22 -5.44 -12.84
N THR A 40 15.96 -6.37 -11.92
CA THR A 40 16.98 -6.99 -11.06
C THR A 40 17.23 -8.46 -11.37
N GLY A 41 16.32 -9.13 -12.08
CA GLY A 41 16.35 -10.58 -12.30
C GLY A 41 16.01 -11.40 -11.05
N TRP A 42 15.58 -10.77 -9.95
CA TRP A 42 15.25 -11.47 -8.71
C TRP A 42 13.96 -12.27 -8.85
N ARG A 43 13.90 -13.40 -8.15
CA ARG A 43 12.72 -14.26 -8.11
C ARG A 43 11.60 -13.59 -7.30
N PRO A 44 10.32 -13.94 -7.57
CA PRO A 44 9.17 -13.33 -6.90
C PRO A 44 9.21 -13.45 -5.37
N LEU A 45 9.72 -14.57 -4.85
CA LEU A 45 9.79 -14.88 -3.43
C LEU A 45 11.15 -14.55 -2.81
N ASP A 46 12.07 -13.92 -3.55
CA ASP A 46 13.36 -13.54 -2.97
C ASP A 46 13.13 -12.46 -1.89
N PRO A 47 13.70 -12.63 -0.68
CA PRO A 47 13.52 -11.67 0.41
C PRO A 47 13.91 -10.24 0.03
N ARG A 48 14.94 -10.09 -0.81
CA ARG A 48 15.41 -8.79 -1.32
C ARG A 48 14.34 -8.10 -2.19
N SER A 49 13.68 -8.85 -3.06
CA SER A 49 12.61 -8.35 -3.93
C SER A 49 11.40 -7.90 -3.12
N LEU A 50 11.03 -8.69 -2.10
CA LEU A 50 9.96 -8.37 -1.18
C LEU A 50 10.25 -7.10 -0.37
N VAL A 51 11.44 -7.01 0.24
CA VAL A 51 11.83 -5.85 1.04
C VAL A 51 11.86 -4.58 0.19
N VAL A 52 12.47 -4.62 -1.00
CA VAL A 52 12.50 -3.46 -1.90
C VAL A 52 11.10 -3.05 -2.32
N THR A 53 10.22 -4.01 -2.63
CA THR A 53 8.82 -3.72 -2.99
C THR A 53 8.07 -3.05 -1.84
N VAL A 54 8.22 -3.55 -0.61
CA VAL A 54 7.63 -2.93 0.59
C VAL A 54 8.15 -1.52 0.79
N LEU A 55 9.48 -1.32 0.72
CA LEU A 55 10.09 0.00 0.88
C LEU A 55 9.62 1.00 -0.18
N LEU A 56 9.50 0.57 -1.44
CA LEU A 56 9.00 1.42 -2.53
C LEU A 56 7.53 1.80 -2.31
N LEU A 57 6.69 0.88 -1.85
CA LEU A 57 5.27 1.14 -1.59
C LEU A 57 5.09 2.05 -0.37
N VAL A 58 5.80 1.79 0.72
CA VAL A 58 5.79 2.65 1.92
C VAL A 58 6.31 4.06 1.57
N GLY A 59 7.40 4.14 0.79
CA GLY A 59 7.93 5.41 0.29
C GLY A 59 6.94 6.13 -0.61
N ALA A 60 6.25 5.43 -1.51
CA ALA A 60 5.23 6.01 -2.37
C ALA A 60 4.04 6.57 -1.57
N ILE A 61 3.59 5.87 -0.52
CA ILE A 61 2.55 6.36 0.39
C ILE A 61 3.02 7.64 1.09
N HIS A 62 4.26 7.64 1.59
CA HIS A 62 4.82 8.81 2.26
C HIS A 62 4.93 10.03 1.34
N CYS A 63 5.43 9.84 0.11
CA CYS A 63 5.48 10.88 -0.91
C CYS A 63 4.08 11.35 -1.34
N GLY A 64 3.12 10.43 -1.46
CA GLY A 64 1.73 10.76 -1.77
C GLY A 64 1.09 11.64 -0.71
N ASN A 65 1.27 11.29 0.57
CA ASN A 65 0.78 12.10 1.69
C ASN A 65 1.42 13.49 1.69
N TYR A 66 2.75 13.56 1.51
CA TYR A 66 3.45 14.85 1.42
C TYR A 66 2.95 15.71 0.25
N LEU A 67 2.68 15.10 -0.91
CA LEU A 67 2.13 15.81 -2.06
C LEU A 67 0.73 16.34 -1.80
N LEU A 68 -0.13 15.58 -1.11
CA LEU A 68 -1.46 16.02 -0.70
C LEU A 68 -1.38 17.20 0.26
N ASP A 69 -0.49 17.16 1.24
CA ASP A 69 -0.26 18.28 2.16
C ASP A 69 0.20 19.54 1.43
N LEU A 70 1.10 19.40 0.44
CA LEU A 70 1.54 20.52 -0.39
C LEU A 70 0.40 21.10 -1.23
N LEU A 71 -0.44 20.26 -1.82
CA LEU A 71 -1.63 20.69 -2.58
C LEU A 71 -2.63 21.41 -1.67
N GLU A 72 -2.88 20.88 -0.47
CA GLU A 72 -3.79 21.48 0.50
C GLU A 72 -3.27 22.84 0.97
N ARG A 73 -1.96 22.95 1.24
CA ARG A 73 -1.31 24.24 1.54
C ARG A 73 -1.39 25.23 0.39
N ALA A 74 -1.23 24.78 -0.85
CA ALA A 74 -1.35 25.64 -2.03
C ALA A 74 -2.79 26.15 -2.22
N MET A 75 -3.80 25.34 -1.88
CA MET A 75 -5.22 25.71 -2.00
C MET A 75 -5.75 26.56 -0.85
N ARG A 76 -5.32 26.29 0.39
CA ARG A 76 -5.88 26.91 1.61
C ARG A 76 -5.05 28.06 2.19
N GLY A 77 -3.84 28.29 1.69
CA GLY A 77 -2.93 29.33 2.17
C GLY A 77 -1.96 28.85 3.25
N ALA A 78 -0.98 29.69 3.58
CA ALA A 78 0.21 29.35 4.37
C ALA A 78 -0.05 28.91 5.83
N ASP A 79 -1.28 29.04 6.32
CA ASP A 79 -1.69 28.68 7.69
C ASP A 79 -1.85 27.16 7.90
N TYR A 80 -1.75 26.36 6.85
CA TYR A 80 -1.75 24.90 6.95
C TYR A 80 -0.33 24.37 7.17
N ALA A 81 -0.08 23.79 8.35
CA ALA A 81 1.19 23.15 8.67
C ALA A 81 1.35 21.86 7.86
N VAL A 82 2.47 21.74 7.12
CA VAL A 82 2.84 20.48 6.46
C VAL A 82 3.21 19.48 7.54
N GLN A 83 2.42 18.41 7.69
CA GLN A 83 2.62 17.44 8.75
C GLN A 83 3.10 16.13 8.15
N LEU A 84 4.44 16.00 8.06
CA LEU A 84 5.10 14.77 7.63
C LEU A 84 4.85 13.64 8.64
N GLY A 85 3.71 12.97 8.50
CA GLY A 85 3.34 11.80 9.26
C GLY A 85 4.02 10.55 8.71
N PHE A 86 4.63 9.76 9.59
CA PHE A 86 5.02 8.40 9.23
C PHE A 86 3.76 7.56 8.95
N PRO A 87 3.78 6.66 7.95
CA PRO A 87 2.67 5.75 7.72
C PRO A 87 2.34 4.96 8.98
N SER A 88 1.05 4.83 9.29
CA SER A 88 0.61 4.09 10.47
C SER A 88 1.04 2.61 10.39
N ALA A 89 1.17 1.97 11.56
CA ALA A 89 1.51 0.54 11.63
C ALA A 89 0.53 -0.34 10.81
N PHE A 90 -0.75 0.06 10.74
CA PHE A 90 -1.75 -0.56 9.89
C PHE A 90 -1.38 -0.49 8.40
N LEU A 91 -0.95 0.68 7.90
CA LEU A 91 -0.54 0.84 6.51
C LEU A 91 0.68 -0.02 6.20
N ILE A 92 1.71 0.02 7.06
CA ILE A 92 2.93 -0.77 6.88
C ILE A 92 2.61 -2.27 6.86
N GLY A 93 1.81 -2.75 7.82
CA GLY A 93 1.37 -4.14 7.89
C GLY A 93 0.56 -4.55 6.67
N SER A 94 -0.37 -3.71 6.21
CA SER A 94 -1.19 -3.98 5.02
C SER A 94 -0.36 -4.07 3.73
N VAL A 95 0.66 -3.22 3.59
CA VAL A 95 1.62 -3.27 2.48
C VAL A 95 2.44 -4.56 2.53
N ALA A 96 2.95 -4.94 3.71
CA ALA A 96 3.72 -6.17 3.88
C ALA A 96 2.89 -7.40 3.48
N ILE A 97 1.65 -7.51 3.97
CA ILE A 97 0.74 -8.61 3.63
C ILE A 97 0.41 -8.60 2.12
N GLY A 98 0.05 -7.43 1.58
CA GLY A 98 -0.28 -7.27 0.16
C GLY A 98 0.86 -7.67 -0.77
N SER A 99 2.10 -7.30 -0.41
CA SER A 99 3.31 -7.66 -1.15
C SER A 99 3.60 -9.17 -1.11
N GLY A 100 3.40 -9.82 0.04
CA GLY A 100 3.52 -11.27 0.19
C GLY A 100 2.50 -12.02 -0.67
N ILE A 101 1.22 -11.59 -0.63
CA ILE A 101 0.16 -12.18 -1.47
C ILE A 101 0.51 -12.02 -2.96
N ALA A 102 0.94 -10.83 -3.37
CA ALA A 102 1.33 -10.56 -4.75
C ALA A 102 2.50 -11.44 -5.21
N ALA A 103 3.50 -11.65 -4.35
CA ALA A 103 4.64 -12.51 -4.63
C ALA A 103 4.26 -13.98 -4.80
N VAL A 104 3.42 -14.53 -3.91
CA VAL A 104 2.91 -15.89 -4.04
C VAL A 104 2.09 -16.05 -5.32
N ARG A 105 1.23 -15.07 -5.62
CA ARG A 105 0.41 -15.07 -6.84
C ARG A 105 1.28 -15.02 -8.10
N TRP A 106 2.37 -14.24 -8.10
CA TRP A 106 3.28 -14.20 -9.23
C TRP A 106 4.08 -15.50 -9.36
N HIS A 107 4.57 -16.07 -8.26
CA HIS A 107 5.26 -17.36 -8.26
C HIS A 107 4.39 -18.48 -8.85
N ARG A 108 3.11 -18.57 -8.45
CA ARG A 108 2.15 -19.53 -9.01
C ARG A 108 1.92 -19.35 -10.52
N LYS A 109 1.98 -18.13 -11.04
CA LYS A 109 1.87 -17.87 -12.48
C LYS A 109 3.10 -18.33 -13.26
N GLN A 110 4.27 -18.40 -12.62
CA GLN A 110 5.51 -18.90 -13.25
C GLN A 110 5.64 -20.43 -13.20
N SER A 111 5.02 -21.06 -12.21
CA SER A 111 4.98 -22.52 -12.06
C SER A 111 3.53 -22.99 -12.06
N PRO A 112 2.89 -23.13 -13.24
CA PRO A 112 1.57 -23.72 -13.31
C PRO A 112 1.60 -25.13 -12.70
N PRO A 113 0.58 -25.52 -11.91
CA PRO A 113 0.50 -26.85 -11.37
C PRO A 113 0.56 -27.86 -12.52
N LYS A 114 1.44 -28.86 -12.38
CA LYS A 114 1.53 -30.01 -13.29
C LYS A 114 0.28 -30.87 -13.19
#